data_AF-A0A523N5N8-F1
#
_entry.id   AF-A0A523N5N8-F1
#
_cell.length_a   1.000
_cell.length_b   1.000
_cell.length_c   1.000
_cell.angle_alpha   90.00
_cell.angle_beta   90.00
_cell.angle_gamma   90.00
#
_symmetry.space_group_name_H-M   'P 1'
#
loop_
_entity.id
_entity.type
_entity.pdbx_description
1 polymer ?
#
loop_
_entity_poly.entity_id
_entity_poly.type
_entity_poly.pdbx_seq_one_letter_code
_entity_poly.pdbx_strand_id
1 'polypeptide(L)' 'RNTVLVDENKGLRKEIEGLKSDPYAIEMLARDKLNMVKPGELVYQIVRENPAPQKSH' A
#
# COMPACT_ATOMS: atom_id res chain seq x y z
N ARG A 1 -0.78 -34.76 0.67
CA ARG A 1 -0.38 -34.35 2.04
C ARG A 1 -0.76 -32.88 2.18
N ASN A 2 -1.65 -32.51 3.11
CA ASN A 2 -2.22 -31.15 3.26
C ASN A 2 -1.21 -30.15 3.91
N THR A 3 0.06 -30.54 4.06
CA THR A 3 1.06 -29.79 4.82
C THR A 3 1.34 -28.41 4.22
N VAL A 4 1.35 -28.30 2.88
CA VAL A 4 1.55 -27.03 2.18
C VAL A 4 0.47 -26.01 2.54
N LEU A 5 -0.81 -26.42 2.48
CA LEU A 5 -1.93 -25.55 2.82
C LEU A 5 -1.96 -25.21 4.32
N VAL A 6 -1.52 -26.12 5.19
CA VAL A 6 -1.41 -25.85 6.64
C VAL A 6 -0.34 -24.79 6.91
N ASP A 7 0.81 -24.88 6.25
CA ASP A 7 1.89 -23.91 6.40
C ASP A 7 1.51 -22.54 5.83
N GLU A 8 0.83 -22.51 4.68
CA GLU A 8 0.28 -21.28 4.10
C GLU A 8 -0.75 -20.62 5.02
N ASN A 9 -1.70 -21.38 5.54
CA ASN A 9 -2.68 -20.88 6.51
C ASN A 9 -2.01 -20.32 7.77
N LYS A 10 -0.92 -20.92 8.24
CA LYS A 10 -0.16 -20.43 9.40
C LYS A 10 0.54 -19.11 9.09
N GLY A 11 1.09 -18.95 7.89
CA GLY A 11 1.67 -17.69 7.41
C GLY A 11 0.63 -16.57 7.38
N LEU A 12 -0.51 -16.84 6.72
CA LEU A 12 -1.62 -15.88 6.62
C LEU A 12 -2.16 -15.45 7.99
N ARG A 13 -2.26 -16.37 8.96
CA ARG A 13 -2.69 -16.03 10.33
C ARG A 13 -1.74 -15.07 11.03
N LYS A 14 -0.43 -15.27 10.89
CA LYS A 14 0.57 -14.35 11.46
C LYS A 14 0.50 -12.96 10.84
N GLU A 15 0.28 -12.90 9.53
CA GLU A 15 0.08 -11.64 8.82
C GLU A 15 -1.18 -10.92 9.33
N ILE A 16 -2.30 -11.65 9.46
CA ILE A 16 -3.55 -11.11 10.02
C ILE A 16 -3.35 -10.58 11.44
N GLU A 17 -2.64 -11.31 12.30
CA GLU A 17 -2.35 -10.88 13.67
C GLU A 17 -1.49 -9.61 13.70
N GLY A 18 -0.42 -9.56 12.90
CA GLY A 18 0.43 -8.38 12.78
C GLY A 18 -0.36 -7.15 12.34
N LEU A 19 -1.14 -7.27 11.26
CA LEU A 19 -1.99 -6.19 10.75
C LEU A 19 -3.00 -5.72 11.79
N LYS A 20 -3.66 -6.62 12.52
CA LYS A 20 -4.66 -6.25 13.53
C LYS A 20 -4.07 -5.61 14.77
N SER A 21 -2.86 -6.01 15.16
CA SER A 21 -2.19 -5.51 16.37
C SER A 21 -1.65 -4.09 16.22
N ASP A 22 -1.39 -3.66 14.98
CA ASP A 22 -0.87 -2.33 14.67
C ASP A 22 -1.82 -1.57 13.73
N PRO A 23 -2.66 -0.67 14.27
CA PRO A 23 -3.53 0.18 13.46
C PRO A 23 -2.77 1.02 12.43
N TYR A 24 -1.49 1.36 12.68
CA TYR A 24 -0.66 2.10 11.74
C TYR A 24 -0.31 1.27 10.51
N ALA A 25 -0.05 -0.03 10.68
CA ALA A 25 0.20 -0.94 9.56
C ALA A 25 -1.00 -1.02 8.58
N ILE A 26 -2.23 -1.03 9.11
CA ILE A 26 -3.45 -0.99 8.29
C ILE A 26 -3.58 0.35 7.59
N GLU A 27 -3.37 1.46 8.30
CA GLU A 27 -3.45 2.81 7.75
C GLU A 27 -2.44 3.03 6.61
N MET A 28 -1.21 2.55 6.78
CA MET A 28 -0.17 2.62 5.75
C MET A 28 -0.60 1.90 4.48
N LEU A 29 -1.14 0.68 4.58
CA LEU A 29 -1.61 -0.09 3.43
C LEU A 29 -2.81 0.58 2.74
N ALA A 30 -3.73 1.17 3.51
CA ALA A 30 -4.87 1.89 2.96
C ALA A 30 -4.44 3.15 2.20
N ARG A 31 -3.46 3.88 2.71
CA ARG A 31 -2.88 5.05 2.03
C ARG A 31 -2.15 4.65 0.75
N ASP A 32 -1.33 3.60 0.81
CA ASP A 32 -0.48 3.16 -0.30
C ASP A 32 -1.28 2.51 -1.44
N LYS A 33 -2.20 1.60 -1.10
CA LYS A 33 -2.91 0.78 -2.11
C LYS A 33 -4.23 1.36 -2.58
N LEU A 34 -4.89 2.15 -1.72
CA LEU A 34 -6.25 2.62 -1.96
C LEU A 34 -6.35 4.15 -2.05
N ASN A 35 -5.21 4.87 -1.94
CA ASN A 35 -5.15 6.32 -1.90
C ASN A 35 -6.12 6.94 -0.86
N MET A 36 -6.35 6.24 0.24
CA MET A 36 -7.25 6.70 1.30
C MET A 36 -6.58 7.79 2.14
N VAL A 37 -7.33 8.84 2.48
CA VAL A 37 -6.85 9.98 3.29
C VAL A 37 -7.92 10.36 4.30
N LYS A 38 -7.53 10.90 5.46
CA LYS A 38 -8.49 11.35 6.47
C LYS A 38 -9.00 12.76 6.15
N PRO A 39 -10.21 13.13 6.57
CA PRO A 39 -10.70 14.49 6.42
C PRO A 39 -9.74 15.51 7.06
N GLY A 40 -9.41 16.57 6.33
CA GLY A 40 -8.49 17.63 6.78
C GLY A 40 -7.01 17.40 6.45
N GLU A 41 -6.65 16.27 5.83
CA GLU A 41 -5.29 16.04 5.36
C GLU A 41 -5.04 16.64 3.97
N LEU A 42 -3.80 17.09 3.73
CA LEU A 42 -3.33 17.56 2.43
C LEU A 42 -2.52 16.46 1.74
N VAL A 43 -2.88 16.17 0.49
CA VAL A 43 -2.16 15.21 -0.37
C VAL A 43 -1.26 15.96 -1.32
N TYR A 44 0.03 15.62 -1.32
CA TYR A 44 0.99 16.16 -2.27
C TYR A 44 1.36 15.10 -3.30
N GLN A 45 1.17 15.41 -4.58
CA GLN A 45 1.71 14.60 -5.67
C GLN A 45 2.91 15.32 -6.26
N ILE A 46 4.09 14.71 -6.14
CA ILE A 46 5.31 15.23 -6.75
C ILE A 46 5.33 14.76 -8.21
N VAL A 47 5.02 15.67 -9.12
CA VAL A 47 5.17 15.44 -10.56
C VAL A 47 6.55 15.95 -11.00
N ARG A 48 7.28 15.13 -11.76
CA ARG A 48 8.44 15.63 -12.51
C ARG A 48 7.91 16.32 -13.76
N GLU A 49 8.31 17.56 -14.00
CA GLU A 49 7.97 18.25 -15.24
C GLU A 49 8.49 17.40 -16.41
N ASN A 50 7.59 16.97 -17.30
CA ASN A 50 7.98 16.37 -18.56
C ASN A 50 8.51 17.52 -19.43
N PRO A 51 9.80 17.54 -19.82
CA PRO A 51 10.28 18.60 -20.70
C PRO A 51 9.42 18.56 -21.98
N ALA A 52 8.86 19.71 -22.34
CA ALA A 52 7.97 19.83 -23.48
C ALA A 52 8.60 19.20 -24.74
N PRO A 53 7.82 18.51 -25.59
CA PRO A 53 8.34 17.93 -26.82
C PRO A 53 8.97 19.06 -27.66
N GLN A 54 10.29 19.00 -27.83
CA GLN A 54 11.03 19.95 -28.66
C GLN A 54 10.47 19.84 -30.08
N LYS A 55 9.83 20.92 -30.55
CA LYS A 55 9.44 21.04 -31.96
C LYS A 55 10.72 21.10 -32.79
N SER A 56 10.95 20.07 -33.59
CA SER A 56 11.96 20.07 -34.64
C SER A 56 11.54 21.05 -35.74
N HIS A 57 12.38 22.06 -35.98
CA HIS A 57 12.38 22.88 -37.19
C HIS A 57 13.37 22.31 -38.20
#